data_AF-A0A3N7G9N6-F1
#
_entry.id   AF-A0A3N7G9N6-F1
#
_cell.length_a   1.000
_cell.length_b   1.000
_cell.length_c   1.000
_cell.angle_alpha   90.00
_cell.angle_beta   90.00
_cell.angle_gamma   90.00
#
_symmetry.space_group_name_H-M   'P 1'
#
loop_
_entity.id
_entity.type
_entity.pdbx_description
1 polymer ?
#
loop_
_entity_poly.entity_id
_entity_poly.type
_entity_poly.pdbx_seq_one_letter_code
_entity_poly.pdbx_strand_id
1 'polypeptide(L)' 'MTIHDTHGMDAAADTILRIEDVTKSYGPVRALRGVSLEIRRGTIHGLLGENGAGKSTLVGIISGQNVPTSE' A
#
# COMPACT_ATOMS: atom_id res chain seq x y z
N MET A 1 -36.11 22.88 -1.38
CA MET A 1 -34.99 22.24 -0.66
C MET A 1 -34.40 21.22 -1.61
N THR A 2 -33.42 21.64 -2.40
CA THR A 2 -32.78 20.79 -3.40
C THR A 2 -31.43 20.40 -2.82
N ILE A 3 -31.25 19.11 -2.56
CA ILE A 3 -29.95 18.58 -2.13
C ILE A 3 -29.08 18.57 -3.38
N HIS A 4 -28.03 19.40 -3.35
CA HIS A 4 -26.96 19.37 -4.33
C HIS A 4 -25.96 18.32 -3.86
N ASP A 5 -26.12 17.07 -4.26
CA ASP A 5 -25.05 16.07 -4.15
C ASP A 5 -24.00 16.38 -5.22
N THR A 6 -23.18 17.39 -4.95
CA THR A 6 -21.99 17.70 -5.72
C THR A 6 -20.84 16.92 -5.09
N HIS A 7 -20.59 15.70 -5.55
CA HIS A 7 -19.27 15.08 -5.44
C HIS A 7 -18.95 14.42 -6.76
N GLY A 8 -18.17 15.14 -7.58
CA GLY A 8 -17.44 14.52 -8.67
C GLY A 8 -16.55 13.44 -8.07
N MET A 9 -16.70 12.21 -8.56
CA MET A 9 -15.88 11.06 -8.18
C MET A 9 -14.46 11.28 -8.68
N ASP A 10 -13.66 11.99 -7.89
CA ASP A 10 -12.22 11.97 -8.03
C ASP A 10 -11.75 10.61 -7.50
N ALA A 11 -11.18 9.78 -8.38
CA ALA A 11 -10.68 8.46 -8.02
C ALA A 11 -9.62 8.51 -6.90
N ALA A 12 -8.95 9.67 -6.74
CA ALA A 12 -8.03 9.93 -5.64
C ALA A 12 -8.72 10.21 -4.29
N ALA A 13 -9.94 10.77 -4.29
CA ALA A 13 -10.64 11.16 -3.07
C ALA A 13 -11.05 9.97 -2.19
N ASP A 14 -11.08 8.75 -2.75
CA ASP A 14 -11.46 7.53 -2.02
C ASP A 14 -10.28 6.62 -1.65
N THR A 15 -9.05 7.05 -1.96
CA THR A 15 -7.84 6.34 -1.55
C THR A 15 -7.57 6.54 -0.06
N ILE A 16 -7.46 5.44 0.69
CA ILE A 16 -7.18 5.47 2.14
C ILE A 16 -5.72 5.11 2.47
N LEU A 17 -5.02 4.44 1.56
CA LEU A 17 -3.61 4.13 1.68
C LEU A 17 -3.00 4.15 0.27
N ARG A 18 -1.89 4.88 0.13
CA ARG A 18 -1.05 4.83 -1.07
C ARG A 18 0.39 4.64 -0.63
N ILE A 19 1.05 3.65 -1.23
CA ILE A 19 2.49 3.46 -1.13
C ILE A 19 3.07 3.50 -2.53
N GLU A 20 4.24 4.10 -2.68
CA GLU A 20 4.89 4.30 -3.97
C GLU A 20 6.34 3.90 -3.87
N ASP A 21 6.76 3.03 -4.79
CA ASP A 21 8.13 2.56 -4.94
C ASP A 21 8.79 2.12 -3.62
N VAL A 22 8.02 1.45 -2.76
CA VAL A 22 8.50 1.05 -1.45
C VAL A 22 9.50 -0.08 -1.60
N THR A 23 10.72 0.16 -1.14
CA THR A 23 11.77 -0.85 -1.06
C THR A 23 12.03 -1.25 0.39
N LYS A 24 12.51 -2.47 0.59
CA LYS A 24 12.97 -2.94 1.89
C LYS A 24 14.05 -3.99 1.70
N SER A 25 15.18 -3.74 2.34
CA SER A 25 16.30 -4.67 2.40
C SER A 25 16.62 -5.02 3.85
N TYR A 26 17.00 -6.29 4.06
CA TYR A 26 17.54 -6.81 5.32
C TYR A 26 18.93 -7.38 5.03
N GLY A 27 19.96 -6.56 5.25
CA GLY A 27 21.32 -6.87 4.83
C GLY A 27 21.37 -7.16 3.32
N PRO A 28 21.87 -8.33 2.86
CA PRO A 28 21.96 -8.68 1.45
C PRO A 28 20.61 -9.08 0.81
N VAL A 29 19.55 -9.28 1.61
CA VAL A 29 18.26 -9.77 1.11
C VAL A 29 17.33 -8.59 0.81
N ARG A 30 16.94 -8.43 -0.47
CA ARG A 30 15.94 -7.45 -0.89
C ARG A 30 14.53 -8.05 -0.78
N ALA A 31 13.85 -7.72 0.31
CA ALA A 31 12.52 -8.22 0.63
C ALA A 31 11.41 -7.53 -0.19
N LEU A 32 11.54 -6.23 -0.48
CA LEU A 32 10.65 -5.49 -1.39
C LEU A 32 11.46 -4.75 -2.44
N ARG A 33 11.00 -4.80 -3.69
CA ARG A 33 11.70 -4.32 -4.89
C ARG A 33 10.89 -3.23 -5.60
N GLY A 34 10.58 -2.14 -4.90
CA GLY A 34 9.84 -1.01 -5.48
C GLY A 34 8.35 -1.31 -5.65
N VAL A 35 7.68 -1.58 -4.53
CA VAL A 35 6.27 -1.95 -4.51
C VAL A 35 5.41 -0.69 -4.42
N SER A 36 4.50 -0.52 -5.38
CA SER A 36 3.46 0.50 -5.36
C SER A 36 2.08 -0.15 -5.23
N LEU A 37 1.23 0.42 -4.37
CA LEU A 37 -0.12 -0.08 -4.11
C LEU A 37 -1.02 1.09 -3.66
N GLU A 38 -2.25 1.06 -4.13
CA GLU A 38 -3.35 1.94 -3.72
C GLU A 38 -4.45 1.07 -3.09
N ILE A 39 -4.92 1.44 -1.90
CA ILE A 39 -6.08 0.82 -1.26
C ILE A 39 -7.17 1.87 -1.14
N ARG A 40 -8.34 1.54 -1.67
CA ARG A 40 -9.55 2.38 -1.61
C ARG A 40 -10.45 1.97 -0.45
N ARG A 41 -11.26 2.92 0.00
CA ARG A 41 -12.23 2.68 1.08
C ARG A 41 -13.19 1.54 0.71
N GLY A 42 -13.55 0.72 1.69
CA GLY A 42 -14.54 -0.34 1.52
C GLY A 42 -14.08 -1.55 0.68
N THR A 43 -12.80 -1.62 0.32
CA THR A 43 -12.24 -2.74 -0.45
C THR A 43 -11.55 -3.77 0.45
N ILE A 44 -11.57 -5.04 0.02
CA ILE A 44 -10.79 -6.12 0.64
C ILE A 44 -9.72 -6.55 -0.36
N HIS A 45 -8.45 -6.48 0.06
CA HIS A 45 -7.30 -6.86 -0.77
C HIS A 45 -6.66 -8.15 -0.25
N GLY A 46 -6.41 -9.10 -1.14
CA GLY A 46 -5.65 -10.31 -0.85
C GLY A 46 -4.20 -10.16 -1.28
N LEU A 47 -3.26 -10.40 -0.36
CA LEU A 47 -1.83 -10.41 -0.66
C LEU A 47 -1.34 -11.85 -0.83
N LEU A 48 -1.02 -12.23 -2.07
CA LEU A 48 -0.66 -13.60 -2.45
C LEU A 48 0.81 -13.70 -2.88
N GLY A 49 1.37 -14.90 -2.78
CA GLY A 49 2.75 -15.19 -3.16
C GLY A 49 3.38 -16.29 -2.30
N GLU A 50 4.55 -16.77 -2.67
CA GLU A 50 5.27 -17.82 -1.95
C GLU A 50 5.87 -17.34 -0.62
N ASN A 51 6.34 -18.28 0.20
CA ASN A 51 7.10 -17.94 1.40
C ASN A 51 8.38 -17.18 1.02
N GLY A 52 8.64 -16.06 1.68
CA GLY A 52 9.77 -15.19 1.36
C GLY A 52 9.50 -14.12 0.29
N ALA A 53 8.33 -14.09 -0.36
CA ALA A 53 7.98 -13.08 -1.37
C ALA A 53 7.82 -11.63 -0.84
N GLY A 54 8.06 -11.39 0.45
CA GLY A 54 7.95 -10.05 1.05
C GLY A 54 6.58 -9.67 1.60
N LYS A 55 5.60 -10.59 1.62
CA LYS A 55 4.22 -10.31 2.06
C LYS A 55 4.13 -9.73 3.47
N SER A 56 4.70 -10.42 4.47
CA SER A 56 4.71 -9.95 5.85
C SER A 56 5.53 -8.67 6.02
N THR A 57 6.56 -8.49 5.21
CA THR A 57 7.34 -7.24 5.17
C THR A 57 6.48 -6.06 4.71
N LEU A 58 5.72 -6.24 3.62
CA LEU A 58 4.80 -5.23 3.10
C LEU A 58 3.73 -4.87 4.13
N VAL A 59 3.09 -5.88 4.73
CA VAL A 59 2.09 -5.67 5.79
C VAL A 59 2.72 -4.94 6.98
N GLY A 60 3.92 -5.32 7.40
CA GLY A 60 4.64 -4.66 8.49
C GLY A 60 5.01 -3.21 8.21
N ILE A 61 5.26 -2.84 6.95
CA ILE A 61 5.47 -1.43 6.57
C ILE A 61 4.15 -0.67 6.60
N ILE A 62 3.09 -1.24 6.02
CA ILE A 62 1.75 -0.61 6.00
C ILE A 62 1.23 -0.40 7.43
N SER A 63 1.50 -1.32 8.36
CA SER A 63 1.12 -1.21 9.77
C SER A 63 2.04 -0.33 10.62
N GLY A 64 3.11 0.23 10.03
CA GLY A 64 4.09 1.07 10.73
C GLY A 64 5.07 0.31 11.63
N GLN A 65 5.12 -1.02 11.57
CA GLN A 65 6.07 -1.85 12.33
C GLN A 65 7.48 -1.83 11.72
N ASN A 66 7.59 -1.64 10.42
CA ASN A 66 8.85 -1.59 9.69
C ASN A 66 8.97 -0.28 8.91
N VAL A 67 10.16 0.33 8.94
CA VAL A 67 10.47 1.50 8.09
C VAL A 67 10.98 1.00 6.73
N PRO A 68 10.54 1.58 5.59
CA PRO A 68 11.13 1.34 4.27
C PRO A 68 12.64 1.59 4.28
N THR A 69 13.35 0.96 3.34
CA THR A 69 14.75 1.32 3.08
C THR A 69 14.76 2.46 2.07
N SER A 70 15.53 3.52 2.35
CA SER A 70 15.92 4.52 1.34
C SER A 70 17.25 4.09 0.73
N GLU A 71 17.32 3.98 -0.60
CA GLU A 71 18.59 3.87 -1.33
C GLU A 71 19.13 5.26 -1.67
#